data_AF-A0A927ULX4-F1
#
_entry.id   AF-A0A927ULX4-F1
#
_cell.length_a   1.000
_cell.length_b   1.000
_cell.length_c   1.000
_cell.angle_alpha   90.00
_cell.angle_beta   90.00
_cell.angle_gamma   90.00
#
_symmetry.space_group_name_H-M   'P 1'
#
loop_
_entity.id
_entity.type
_entity.pdbx_description
1 polymer ?
#
loop_
_entity_poly.entity_id
_entity_poly.type
_entity_poly.pdbx_seq_one_letter_code
_entity_poly.pdbx_strand_id
1 'polypeptide(L)'
;HLEIVTKDPFNTMTKIRNAGAIFLGEYSSEPLGDYFAGPNHVLPTNGTAKFFSPLSVDDFIKKSSIISFSREALEPISKDIIKFAESEQLTAHANSIKVRFED
;
A
#
# COMPACT_ATOMS: atom_id res chain seq x y z
N HIS A 1 16.86 11.23 5.12
CA HIS A 1 17.34 10.87 6.47
C HIS A 1 16.85 11.86 7.50
N LEU A 2 16.53 11.43 8.72
CA LEU A 2 16.22 12.27 9.89
C LEU A 2 16.95 11.74 11.12
N GLU A 3 17.86 12.52 11.69
CA GLU A 3 18.50 12.19 12.97
C GLU A 3 17.77 12.88 14.12
N ILE A 4 17.41 12.12 15.16
CA ILE A 4 16.75 12.61 16.36
C ILE A 4 17.72 12.46 17.53
N VAL A 5 18.39 13.56 17.86
CA VAL A 5 19.33 13.67 18.98
C VAL A 5 18.69 14.54 20.06
N THR A 6 17.83 13.93 20.88
CA THR A 6 17.12 14.60 21.98
C THR A 6 17.24 13.76 23.24
N LYS A 7 16.84 14.31 24.41
CA LYS A 7 16.84 13.56 25.68
C LYS A 7 15.97 12.29 25.64
N ASP A 8 14.87 12.31 24.89
CA ASP A 8 13.98 11.16 24.68
C ASP A 8 13.64 11.04 23.19
N PRO A 9 14.52 10.39 22.40
CA PRO A 9 14.36 10.29 20.96
C PRO A 9 13.19 9.37 20.57
N PHE A 10 12.85 8.39 21.42
CA PHE A 10 11.75 7.46 21.18
C PHE A 10 10.39 8.17 21.25
N ASN A 11 10.16 8.98 22.28
CA ASN A 11 8.93 9.78 22.36
C ASN A 11 8.86 10.79 21.22
N THR A 12 9.98 11.41 20.85
CA THR A 12 10.01 12.36 19.73
C THR A 12 9.68 11.69 18.39
N MET A 13 10.19 10.48 18.13
CA MET A 13 9.90 9.72 16.92
C MET A 13 8.39 9.51 16.70
N THR A 14 7.62 9.30 17.76
CA THR A 14 6.15 9.09 17.65
C THR A 14 5.40 10.27 17.04
N LYS A 15 6.00 11.47 17.04
CA LYS A 15 5.43 12.70 16.47
C LYS A 15 5.80 12.89 15.00
N ILE A 16 6.75 12.12 14.49
CA ILE A 16 7.22 12.21 13.11
C ILE A 16 6.25 11.49 12.18
N ARG A 17 5.79 12.19 11.14
CA ARG A 17 4.89 11.62 10.13
C ARG A 17 5.61 11.24 8.84
N ASN A 18 6.63 12.00 8.43
CA ASN A 18 7.28 11.87 7.13
C ASN A 18 8.80 11.85 7.29
N ALA A 19 9.41 10.70 7.07
CA ALA A 19 10.86 10.53 6.96
C ALA A 19 11.16 9.21 6.24
N GLY A 20 12.11 9.21 5.30
CA GLY A 20 12.51 7.97 4.62
C GLY A 20 13.23 6.99 5.56
N ALA A 21 14.13 7.48 6.40
CA ALA A 21 14.74 6.72 7.48
C ALA A 21 14.98 7.63 8.68
N ILE A 22 14.77 7.10 9.88
CA ILE A 22 14.88 7.81 11.15
C ILE A 22 15.98 7.15 11.97
N PHE A 23 16.92 7.95 12.46
CA PHE A 23 18.01 7.52 13.30
C PHE A 23 17.89 8.13 14.69
N LEU A 24 18.07 7.33 15.75
CA LEU A 24 17.75 7.73 17.12
C LEU A 24 19.01 7.72 18.00
N GLY A 25 19.34 8.87 18.58
CA GLY A 25 20.43 9.01 19.54
C GLY A 25 21.82 9.15 18.92
N GLU A 26 22.79 9.47 19.77
CA GLU A 26 24.15 9.92 19.38
C GLU A 26 24.99 8.85 18.65
N TYR A 27 24.64 7.57 18.81
CA TYR A 27 25.38 6.44 18.23
C TYR A 27 24.74 5.87 16.96
N SER A 28 23.72 6.53 16.44
CA SER A 28 23.04 6.16 15.20
C SER A 28 23.18 7.28 14.18
N SER A 29 24.42 7.59 13.78
CA SER A 29 24.63 8.56 12.69
C SER A 29 24.16 7.97 11.36
N GLU A 30 23.76 8.84 10.44
CA GLU A 30 23.25 8.44 9.12
C GLU A 30 24.15 7.44 8.35
N PRO A 31 25.49 7.55 8.35
CA PRO A 31 26.37 6.60 7.67
C PRO A 31 26.20 5.13 8.13
N LEU A 32 25.73 4.91 9.36
CA LEU A 32 25.44 3.57 9.85
C LEU A 32 24.34 2.90 8.99
N GLY A 33 23.31 3.66 8.60
CA GLY A 33 22.23 3.19 7.74
C GLY A 33 22.65 3.02 6.28
N ASP A 34 23.51 3.91 5.80
CA ASP A 34 23.98 3.90 4.42
C ASP A 34 24.83 2.68 4.08
N TYR A 35 25.53 2.11 5.06
CA TYR A 35 26.52 1.07 4.80
C TYR A 35 26.29 -0.26 5.51
N PHE A 36 25.69 -0.29 6.71
CA PHE A 36 25.78 -1.49 7.55
C PHE A 36 24.51 -1.92 8.27
N ALA A 37 23.64 -1.00 8.70
CA ALA A 37 22.51 -1.33 9.58
C ALA A 37 21.46 -2.24 8.94
N GLY A 38 21.41 -2.29 7.61
CA GLY A 38 20.48 -3.15 6.85
C GLY A 38 19.36 -2.44 6.09
N PRO A 39 18.76 -1.32 6.55
CA PRO A 39 17.79 -0.56 5.77
C PRO A 39 18.35 -0.12 4.41
N ASN A 40 17.49 0.08 3.43
CA ASN A 40 17.91 0.55 2.12
C ASN A 40 18.10 2.08 2.11
N HIS A 41 19.27 2.55 1.67
CA HIS A 41 19.57 3.99 1.57
C HIS A 41 19.04 4.66 0.30
N VAL A 42 18.41 3.91 -0.62
CA VAL A 42 17.65 4.46 -1.74
C VAL A 42 16.32 4.99 -1.19
N LEU A 43 16.33 6.26 -0.83
CA LEU A 43 15.24 6.94 -0.15
C LEU A 43 14.54 8.00 -1.02
N PRO A 44 13.27 8.32 -0.72
CA PRO A 44 12.57 9.43 -1.34
C PRO A 44 13.20 10.80 -1.00
N THR A 45 13.51 11.59 -2.02
CA THR A 45 14.08 12.96 -1.92
C THR A 45 13.06 14.01 -2.32
N ASN A 46 13.41 15.31 -2.32
CA ASN A 46 12.53 16.40 -2.77
C ASN A 46 11.16 16.46 -2.08
N GLY A 47 11.10 16.11 -0.78
CA GLY A 47 9.88 16.11 0.03
C GLY A 47 8.91 14.97 -0.26
N THR A 48 9.30 13.99 -1.08
CA THR A 48 8.44 12.88 -1.49
C THR A 48 8.26 11.79 -0.43
N ALA A 49 9.00 11.86 0.69
CA ALA A 49 8.77 11.04 1.87
C ALA A 49 7.37 11.23 2.51
N LYS A 50 6.57 12.17 1.99
CA LYS A 50 5.14 12.34 2.31
C LYS A 50 4.25 11.24 1.71
N PHE A 51 4.70 10.56 0.66
CA PHE A 51 3.88 9.59 -0.09
C PHE A 51 4.67 8.41 -0.70
N PHE A 52 6.00 8.46 -0.72
CA PHE A 52 6.85 7.34 -1.09
C PHE A 52 7.58 6.75 0.11
N SER A 53 7.85 5.44 0.02
CA SER A 53 8.63 4.65 0.98
C SER A 53 10.07 4.48 0.50
N PRO A 54 10.99 4.05 1.39
CA PRO A 54 12.30 3.51 1.00
C PRO A 54 12.16 2.35 0.02
N LEU A 55 13.19 2.14 -0.81
CA LEU A 55 13.27 0.95 -1.66
C LEU A 55 13.20 -0.33 -0.81
N SER A 56 12.36 -1.27 -1.24
CA SER A 56 12.05 -2.52 -0.57
C SER A 56 11.95 -3.66 -1.58
N VAL A 57 11.82 -4.90 -1.09
CA VAL A 57 11.59 -6.05 -1.97
C VAL A 57 10.27 -5.94 -2.75
N ASP A 58 9.27 -5.26 -2.19
CA ASP A 58 7.95 -5.08 -2.81
C ASP A 58 8.05 -4.26 -4.10
N ASP A 59 9.04 -3.38 -4.25
CA ASP A 59 9.27 -2.59 -5.46
C ASP A 59 9.72 -3.45 -6.66
N PHE A 60 10.19 -4.68 -6.40
CA PHE A 60 10.60 -5.64 -7.43
C PHE A 60 9.57 -6.76 -7.65
N ILE A 61 8.45 -6.73 -6.93
CA ILE A 61 7.40 -7.74 -6.99
C ILE A 61 6.16 -7.14 -7.65
N LYS A 62 5.38 -7.98 -8.35
CA LYS A 62 4.04 -7.64 -8.82
C LYS A 62 3.01 -8.43 -8.03
N LYS A 63 2.00 -7.75 -7.50
CA LYS A 63 0.88 -8.36 -6.76
C LYS A 63 -0.30 -8.59 -7.72
N SER A 64 -0.82 -9.82 -7.76
CA SER A 64 -1.99 -10.19 -8.57
C SER A 64 -3.10 -10.72 -7.67
N SER A 65 -4.31 -10.19 -7.83
CA SER A 65 -5.50 -10.74 -7.16
C SER A 65 -6.08 -11.88 -7.99
N ILE A 66 -6.34 -13.03 -7.36
CA ILE A 66 -6.99 -14.17 -7.99
C ILE A 66 -8.39 -14.28 -7.40
N ILE A 67 -9.42 -14.25 -8.26
CA ILE A 67 -10.82 -14.29 -7.86
C ILE A 67 -11.47 -15.50 -8.54
N SER A 68 -12.12 -16.35 -7.74
CA SER A 68 -12.88 -17.52 -8.21
C SER A 68 -14.16 -17.64 -7.40
N PHE A 69 -15.31 -17.70 -8.08
CA PHE A 69 -16.63 -17.79 -7.48
C PHE A 69 -17.36 -19.01 -8.01
N SER A 70 -18.02 -19.74 -7.11
CA SER A 70 -19.00 -20.75 -7.52
C SER A 70 -20.31 -20.07 -7.93
N ARG A 71 -21.18 -20.82 -8.61
CA ARG A 71 -22.52 -20.33 -8.99
C ARG A 71 -23.33 -19.97 -7.74
N GLU A 72 -23.28 -20.83 -6.73
CA GLU A 72 -24.02 -20.70 -5.46
C GLU A 72 -23.59 -19.47 -4.66
N ALA A 73 -22.31 -19.08 -4.77
CA ALA A 73 -21.79 -17.87 -4.16
C ALA A 73 -22.16 -16.60 -4.95
N LEU A 74 -22.23 -16.68 -6.28
CA LEU A 74 -22.56 -15.54 -7.14
C LEU A 74 -24.06 -15.24 -7.15
N GLU A 75 -24.90 -16.27 -7.14
CA GLU A 75 -26.35 -16.14 -7.25
C GLU A 75 -26.98 -15.15 -6.25
N PRO A 76 -26.73 -15.23 -4.92
CA PRO A 76 -27.36 -14.33 -3.97
C PRO A 76 -26.93 -12.86 -4.13
N ILE A 77 -25.74 -12.59 -4.68
CA ILE A 77 -25.20 -11.23 -4.87
C ILE A 77 -25.38 -10.69 -6.29
N SER A 78 -25.82 -11.54 -7.23
CA SER A 78 -25.96 -11.21 -8.65
C SER A 78 -26.83 -9.97 -8.90
N LYS A 79 -27.95 -9.85 -8.18
CA LYS A 79 -28.91 -8.74 -8.31
C LYS A 79 -28.30 -7.41 -7.91
N ASP A 80 -27.49 -7.38 -6.86
CA ASP A 80 -26.82 -6.15 -6.41
C ASP A 80 -25.75 -5.72 -7.41
N ILE A 81 -24.96 -6.66 -7.93
CA ILE A 81 -23.96 -6.38 -8.97
C ILE A 81 -24.62 -5.80 -10.23
N ILE A 82 -25.72 -6.40 -10.67
CA ILE A 82 -26.50 -5.91 -11.82
C ILE A 82 -27.01 -4.49 -11.54
N LYS A 83 -27.58 -4.25 -10.35
CA LYS A 83 -28.11 -2.95 -9.96
C LYS A 83 -27.04 -1.86 -9.95
N PHE A 84 -25.84 -2.14 -9.44
CA PHE A 84 -24.72 -1.22 -9.52
C PHE A 84 -24.33 -0.93 -10.97
N ALA A 85 -24.13 -1.98 -11.78
CA ALA A 85 -23.73 -1.83 -13.17
C ALA A 85 -24.77 -1.06 -14.01
N GLU A 86 -26.07 -1.26 -13.79
CA GLU A 86 -27.13 -0.50 -14.46
C GLU A 86 -27.19 0.96 -14.00
N SER A 87 -27.00 1.21 -12.70
CA SER A 87 -26.95 2.58 -12.16
C SER A 87 -25.77 3.37 -12.72
N GLU A 88 -24.67 2.69 -13.02
CA GLU A 88 -23.48 3.23 -13.69
C GLU A 88 -23.60 3.25 -15.23
N GLN A 89 -24.75 2.81 -15.78
CA GLN A 89 -25.02 2.71 -17.23
C GLN A 89 -24.07 1.75 -17.98
N LEU A 90 -23.41 0.83 -17.27
CA LEU A 90 -22.53 -0.20 -17.81
C LEU A 90 -23.33 -1.45 -18.19
N THR A 91 -24.18 -1.33 -19.21
CA THR A 91 -25.12 -2.38 -19.63
C THR A 91 -24.44 -3.71 -19.96
N ALA A 92 -23.24 -3.70 -20.56
CA ALA A 92 -22.47 -4.91 -20.84
C ALA A 92 -21.99 -5.64 -19.57
N HIS A 93 -21.63 -4.89 -18.51
CA HIS A 93 -21.22 -5.47 -17.22
C HIS A 93 -22.41 -6.16 -16.55
N ALA A 94 -23.55 -5.47 -16.48
CA ALA A 94 -24.81 -6.02 -15.99
C ALA A 94 -25.21 -7.28 -16.77
N ASN A 95 -25.18 -7.20 -18.10
CA ASN A 95 -25.52 -8.32 -18.97
C ASN A 95 -24.61 -9.52 -18.73
N SER A 96 -23.31 -9.31 -18.52
CA SER A 96 -22.39 -10.41 -18.24
C SER A 96 -22.82 -11.24 -17.03
N ILE A 97 -23.40 -10.63 -16.00
CA ILE A 97 -23.93 -11.36 -14.84
C ILE A 97 -25.27 -12.01 -15.18
N LYS A 98 -26.18 -11.30 -15.85
CA LYS A 98 -27.52 -11.80 -16.22
C LYS A 98 -27.45 -13.11 -17.03
N VAL A 99 -26.64 -13.15 -18.08
CA VAL A 99 -26.53 -14.32 -18.98
C VAL A 99 -26.03 -15.61 -18.30
N ARG A 100 -25.52 -15.52 -17.05
CA ARG A 100 -25.12 -16.70 -16.27
C ARG A 100 -26.29 -17.37 -15.55
N PHE A 101 -27.44 -16.71 -15.51
CA PHE A 101 -28.67 -17.16 -14.85
C PHE A 101 -29.90 -17.10 -15.77
N GLU A 102 -29.71 -16.69 -17.03
CA GLU A 102 -30.70 -16.83 -18.10
C GLU A 102 -30.58 -18.26 -18.68
N ASP A 103 -31.72 -18.97 -18.83
CA ASP A 103 -31.81 -20.24 -19.56
C ASP A 103 -32.10 -20.00 -21.05
#